data_AF-A0A957L897-F1
#
_entry.id   AF-A0A957L897-F1
#
_cell.length_a   1.000
_cell.length_b   1.000
_cell.length_c   1.000
_cell.angle_alpha   90.00
_cell.angle_beta   90.00
_cell.angle_gamma   90.00
#
_symmetry.space_group_name_H-M   'P 1'
#
loop_
_entity.id
_entity.type
_entity.pdbx_description
1 polymer ?
#
loop_
_entity_poly.entity_id
_entity_poly.type
_entity_poly.pdbx_seq_one_letter_code
_entity_poly.pdbx_strand_id
1 'polypeptide(L)'
;MNQNDISKVSGQFQAGIPLCPPEGDTGTGMVATNGVAERTGNVSAGSSVFPMIVLEKTLSKLHPEIDMVTTPSGKPVTMVHTNTCTSDLNAWGLF
;
A
#
# COMPACT_ATOMS: atom_id res chain seq x y z
N MET A 1 15.18 11.58 40.01
CA MET A 1 15.48 11.86 38.59
C MET A 1 16.94 12.25 38.52
N ASN A 2 17.78 11.42 37.91
CA ASN A 2 19.24 11.60 37.92
C ASN A 2 19.67 12.55 36.81
N GLN A 3 20.77 13.26 37.04
CA GLN A 3 21.35 14.33 36.22
C GLN A 3 21.77 13.92 34.79
N ASN A 4 21.48 12.68 34.36
CA ASN A 4 21.76 12.12 33.03
C ASN A 4 20.60 12.30 32.02
N ASP A 5 19.49 12.94 32.40
CA ASP A 5 18.33 13.16 31.51
C ASP A 5 18.49 14.38 30.55
N ILE A 6 19.66 15.04 30.56
CA ILE A 6 19.90 16.36 29.94
C ILE A 6 20.43 16.28 28.49
N SER A 7 20.72 15.08 27.94
CA SER A 7 21.23 14.95 26.56
C SER A 7 20.18 14.57 25.51
N LYS A 8 18.88 14.57 25.85
CA LYS A 8 17.82 14.33 24.85
C LYS A 8 17.73 15.51 23.88
N VAL A 9 18.52 15.46 22.82
CA VAL A 9 18.17 16.12 21.56
C VAL A 9 16.81 15.53 21.18
N SER A 10 15.75 16.35 21.24
CA SER A 10 14.42 15.90 20.86
C SER A 10 14.46 15.36 19.43
N GLY A 11 14.09 14.10 19.24
CA GLY A 11 14.09 13.45 17.92
C GLY A 11 15.12 12.33 17.73
N GLN A 12 15.94 11.99 18.73
CA GLN A 12 16.77 10.78 18.67
C GLN A 12 16.16 9.64 19.50
N PHE A 13 15.94 8.50 18.85
CA PHE A 13 15.51 7.27 19.51
C PHE A 13 16.63 6.72 20.40
N GLN A 14 16.25 6.05 21.49
CA GLN A 14 17.22 5.33 22.33
C GLN A 14 17.86 4.19 21.53
N ALA A 15 19.16 3.99 21.72
CA ALA A 15 19.87 2.86 21.13
C ALA A 15 19.20 1.54 21.55
N GLY A 16 19.01 0.62 20.58
CA GLY A 16 18.35 -0.66 20.82
C GLY A 16 16.82 -0.63 20.77
N ILE A 17 16.19 0.49 20.39
CA ILE A 17 14.74 0.50 20.14
C ILE A 17 14.41 -0.49 19.01
N PRO A 18 13.38 -1.35 19.16
CA PRO A 18 12.95 -2.22 18.07
C PRO A 18 12.41 -1.37 16.92
N LEU A 19 12.85 -1.68 15.70
CA LEU A 19 12.32 -1.12 14.46
C LEU A 19 11.59 -2.22 13.70
N CYS A 20 10.50 -1.84 13.03
CA CYS A 20 9.82 -2.74 12.10
C CYS A 20 10.56 -2.74 10.75
N PRO A 21 10.58 -3.87 10.02
CA PRO A 21 11.00 -3.88 8.63
C PRO A 21 10.19 -2.86 7.81
N PRO A 22 10.81 -2.23 6.79
CA PRO A 22 10.09 -1.32 5.91
C PRO A 22 9.03 -2.07 5.10
N GLU A 23 7.89 -1.43 4.88
CA GLU A 23 6.79 -1.91 4.07
C GLU A 23 6.58 -0.96 2.87
N GLY A 24 6.20 -1.50 1.72
CA GLY A 24 5.84 -0.68 0.56
C GLY A 24 4.51 0.07 0.77
N ASP A 25 4.36 1.20 0.09
CA ASP A 25 3.16 2.05 0.15
C ASP A 25 1.85 1.29 -0.15
N THR A 26 1.93 0.41 -1.14
CA THR A 26 0.84 -0.43 -1.62
C THR A 26 0.37 -1.38 -0.52
N GLY A 27 1.32 -2.03 0.18
CA GLY A 27 1.03 -2.88 1.33
C GLY A 27 0.38 -2.09 2.46
N THR A 28 0.94 -0.92 2.78
CA THR A 28 0.40 -0.06 3.84
C THR A 28 -1.02 0.39 3.52
N GLY A 29 -1.30 0.70 2.26
CA GLY A 29 -2.65 1.00 1.77
C GLY A 29 -3.61 -0.18 1.93
N MET A 30 -3.18 -1.41 1.61
CA MET A 30 -3.98 -2.63 1.84
C MET A 30 -4.33 -2.82 3.32
N VAL A 31 -3.35 -2.66 4.21
CA VAL A 31 -3.55 -2.78 5.66
C VAL A 31 -4.51 -1.71 6.16
N ALA A 32 -4.31 -0.45 5.75
CA ALA A 32 -5.13 0.67 6.14
C ALA A 32 -6.62 0.50 5.75
N THR A 33 -6.90 -0.20 4.65
CA THR A 33 -8.25 -0.48 4.17
C THR A 33 -8.78 -1.86 4.54
N ASN A 34 -8.05 -2.65 5.34
CA ASN A 34 -8.38 -4.05 5.65
C ASN A 34 -8.53 -4.96 4.40
N GLY A 35 -7.82 -4.63 3.32
CA GLY A 35 -7.85 -5.30 2.02
C GLY A 35 -6.79 -6.40 1.88
N VAL A 36 -6.51 -7.15 2.95
CA VAL A 36 -5.38 -8.10 3.04
C VAL A 36 -5.80 -9.58 3.04
N ALA A 37 -7.10 -9.86 3.10
CA ALA A 37 -7.64 -11.21 3.08
C ALA A 37 -7.91 -11.67 1.65
N GLU A 38 -7.94 -12.99 1.42
CA GLU A 38 -8.26 -13.52 0.09
C GLU A 38 -9.62 -13.02 -0.39
N ARG A 39 -9.71 -12.71 -1.69
CA ARG A 39 -10.91 -12.14 -2.33
C ARG A 39 -11.31 -10.77 -1.79
N THR A 40 -10.46 -10.12 -1.00
CA THR A 40 -10.62 -8.71 -0.65
C THR A 40 -9.62 -7.86 -1.43
N GLY A 41 -9.79 -6.54 -1.36
CA GLY A 41 -8.99 -5.63 -2.14
C GLY A 41 -9.30 -4.18 -1.77
N ASN A 42 -8.59 -3.27 -2.41
CA ASN A 42 -8.83 -1.85 -2.29
C ASN A 42 -8.65 -1.17 -3.65
N VAL A 43 -9.13 0.06 -3.75
CA VAL A 43 -9.04 0.86 -4.96
C VAL A 43 -8.58 2.25 -4.56
N SER A 44 -7.42 2.66 -5.06
CA SER A 44 -7.00 4.07 -5.00
C SER A 44 -7.56 4.79 -6.22
N ALA A 45 -8.44 5.76 -6.02
CA ALA A 45 -9.09 6.51 -7.09
C ALA A 45 -8.71 8.00 -7.00
N GLY A 46 -7.70 8.38 -7.77
CA GLY A 46 -7.27 9.77 -7.97
C GLY A 46 -7.40 10.16 -9.44
N SER A 47 -6.47 10.98 -9.94
CA SER A 47 -6.37 11.25 -11.38
C SER A 47 -6.26 9.98 -12.22
N SER A 48 -5.58 8.98 -11.68
CA SER A 48 -5.51 7.59 -12.13
C SER A 48 -6.15 6.66 -11.11
N VAL A 49 -6.40 5.40 -11.49
CA VAL A 49 -6.95 4.39 -10.58
C VAL A 49 -6.04 3.16 -10.47
N PHE A 50 -5.90 2.67 -9.24
CA PHE A 50 -5.11 1.49 -8.88
C PHE A 50 -5.96 0.52 -8.06
N PRO A 51 -6.70 -0.39 -8.71
CA PRO A 51 -7.32 -1.52 -8.01
C PRO A 51 -6.27 -2.57 -7.64
N MET A 52 -6.40 -3.11 -6.43
CA MET A 52 -5.63 -4.25 -5.93
C MET A 52 -6.58 -5.30 -5.38
N ILE A 53 -6.36 -6.56 -5.74
CA ILE A 53 -7.18 -7.70 -5.29
C ILE A 53 -6.27 -8.84 -4.82
N VAL A 54 -6.49 -9.32 -3.60
CA VAL A 54 -5.79 -10.48 -3.05
C VAL A 54 -6.36 -11.75 -3.64
N LEU A 55 -5.50 -12.56 -4.27
CA LEU A 55 -5.90 -13.81 -4.91
C LEU A 55 -5.78 -14.98 -3.95
N GLU A 56 -6.66 -15.98 -4.12
CA GLU A 56 -6.49 -17.31 -3.52
C GLU A 56 -5.35 -18.10 -4.18
N LYS A 57 -5.06 -17.82 -5.45
CA LYS A 57 -4.08 -18.53 -6.28
C LYS A 57 -3.42 -17.55 -7.25
N THR A 58 -2.16 -17.77 -7.59
CA THR A 58 -1.46 -16.99 -8.63
C THR A 58 -2.15 -17.11 -9.99
N LEU A 59 -1.99 -16.09 -10.84
CA LEU A 59 -2.46 -16.11 -12.22
C LEU A 59 -1.88 -17.30 -13.00
N SER A 60 -2.71 -17.95 -13.81
CA SER A 60 -2.33 -19.10 -14.63
C SER A 60 -1.67 -18.72 -15.95
N LYS A 61 -1.74 -17.45 -16.34
CA LYS A 61 -1.21 -16.90 -17.58
C LYS A 61 -0.57 -15.54 -17.30
N LEU A 62 0.37 -15.14 -18.16
CA LEU A 62 0.93 -13.80 -18.15
C LEU A 62 -0.09 -12.81 -18.72
N HIS A 63 -0.32 -11.74 -17.96
CA HIS A 63 -1.14 -10.60 -18.34
C HIS A 63 -0.26 -9.35 -18.19
N PRO A 64 0.28 -8.80 -19.30
CA PRO A 64 1.19 -7.64 -19.23
C PRO A 64 0.62 -6.40 -18.54
N GLU A 65 -0.72 -6.29 -18.52
CA GLU A 65 -1.48 -5.23 -17.88
C GLU A 65 -1.64 -5.40 -16.36
N ILE A 66 -1.22 -6.53 -15.79
CA ILE A 66 -1.34 -6.85 -14.37
C ILE A 66 0.03 -6.94 -13.72
N ASP A 67 0.26 -6.09 -12.74
CA ASP A 67 1.40 -6.19 -11.85
C ASP A 67 1.11 -7.18 -10.72
N MET A 68 2.00 -8.15 -10.54
CA MET A 68 1.94 -9.08 -9.42
C MET A 68 2.69 -8.48 -8.23
N VAL A 69 1.96 -8.17 -7.16
CA VAL A 69 2.51 -7.72 -5.88
C VAL A 69 2.08 -8.70 -4.78
N THR A 70 2.44 -8.41 -3.53
CA THR A 70 2.06 -9.24 -2.39
C THR A 70 1.46 -8.43 -1.25
N THR A 71 0.57 -9.04 -0.47
CA THR A 71 0.22 -8.52 0.86
C THR A 71 1.47 -8.49 1.75
N PRO A 72 1.45 -7.77 2.89
CA PRO A 72 2.57 -7.80 3.84
C PRO A 72 2.87 -9.19 4.41
N SER A 73 1.87 -10.09 4.40
CA SER A 73 2.01 -11.49 4.78
C SER A 73 2.40 -12.43 3.61
N GLY A 74 2.65 -11.88 2.42
CA GLY A 74 3.14 -12.63 1.26
C GLY A 74 2.07 -13.28 0.39
N LYS A 75 0.78 -12.96 0.55
CA LYS A 75 -0.28 -13.48 -0.33
C LYS A 75 -0.22 -12.80 -1.69
N PRO A 76 -0.50 -13.51 -2.80
CA PRO A 76 -0.46 -12.92 -4.13
C PRO A 76 -1.55 -11.87 -4.29
N VAL A 77 -1.20 -10.74 -4.90
CA VAL A 77 -2.10 -9.63 -5.20
C VAL A 77 -1.93 -9.23 -6.65
N THR A 78 -3.04 -9.03 -7.34
CA THR A 78 -3.05 -8.40 -8.65
C THR A 78 -3.31 -6.93 -8.50
N MET A 79 -2.43 -6.12 -9.07
CA MET A 79 -2.60 -4.68 -9.20
C MET A 79 -2.73 -4.33 -10.68
N VAL A 80 -3.67 -3.44 -11.01
CA VAL A 80 -3.77 -2.85 -12.34
C VAL A 80 -3.56 -1.36 -12.19
N HIS A 81 -2.83 -0.74 -13.12
CA HIS A 81 -2.74 0.71 -13.20
C HIS A 81 -3.52 1.19 -14.42
N THR A 82 -4.54 2.02 -14.18
CA THR A 82 -5.28 2.70 -15.24
C THR A 82 -5.02 4.21 -15.12
N ASN A 83 -4.50 4.80 -16.19
CA ASN A 83 -4.10 6.21 -16.23
C ASN A 83 -5.27 7.21 -16.38
N THR A 84 -6.51 6.70 -16.45
CA THR A 84 -7.74 7.48 -16.60
C THR A 84 -8.63 7.28 -15.38
N CYS A 85 -8.99 8.35 -14.68
CA CYS A 85 -9.99 8.33 -13.61
C CYS A 85 -10.60 9.73 -13.42
N THR A 86 -10.38 10.40 -12.28
CA THR A 86 -11.09 11.65 -11.96
C THR A 86 -10.72 12.81 -12.89
N SER A 87 -9.51 12.82 -13.45
CA SER A 87 -9.10 13.81 -14.45
C SER A 87 -10.00 13.78 -15.69
N ASP A 88 -10.34 12.58 -16.16
CA ASP A 88 -11.19 12.38 -17.34
C ASP A 88 -12.64 12.72 -17.03
N LEU A 89 -13.12 12.34 -15.84
CA LEU A 89 -14.48 12.67 -15.39
C LEU A 89 -14.69 14.19 -15.31
N ASN A 90 -13.69 14.93 -14.80
CA ASN A 90 -13.71 16.39 -14.78
C ASN A 90 -13.65 16.98 -16.20
N ALA A 91 -12.80 16.43 -17.09
CA ALA A 91 -12.71 16.88 -18.47
C ALA A 91 -14.03 16.70 -19.25
N TRP A 92 -14.83 15.71 -18.87
CA TRP A 92 -16.15 15.44 -19.45
C TRP A 92 -17.28 16.25 -18.80
N GLY A 93 -16.98 17.08 -17.79
CA GLY A 93 -17.94 17.95 -17.12
C GLY A 93 -18.95 17.19 -16.24
N LEU A 94 -18.58 16.01 -15.76
CA LEU A 94 -19.40 15.25 -14.82
C LEU A 94 -19.26 15.74 -13.36
N PHE A 95 -18.30 16.63 -13.11
CA PHE A 95 -18.02 17.31 -11.84
C PHE A 95 -17.55 18.74 -12.07
#